data_AF-A0A8T5E6Q4-F1
#
_entry.id   AF-A0A8T5E6Q4-F1
#
_cell.length_a   1.000
_cell.length_b   1.000
_cell.length_c   1.000
_cell.angle_alpha   90.00
_cell.angle_beta   90.00
_cell.angle_gamma   90.00
#
_symmetry.space_group_name_H-M   'P 1'
#
loop_
_entity.id
_entity.type
_entity.pdbx_description
1 polymer ?
#
loop_
_entity_poly.entity_id
_entity_poly.type
_entity_poly.pdbx_seq_one_letter_code
_entity_poly.pdbx_strand_id
1 'polypeptide(L)'
;MEKFSIKDVGVKVGLEIHQQLATNKKLFCDCTPIESEDYGIKFQRKLRASKSELGEFDPAALFESTKSKTIMYYANHESSCLVEQDEEPPHELDEDARKIALTIAAALKSNIFSEIYPMRKTVIDGSNTTGFQRTMLISQGGFYNAGETKIGIQSICLEEDAAKILGEEGNVRKFGLERLGVPLVEIATDPFEVDSAEIKKIALSLGRILRSTKKVKRGLGSIRQDVNVSIRDGKGVVIEVKGVQQLDQLEKVVEYEAKRQHGILKISKKIQESNWKHSNQDKKDITELFIKCESKIIQNAIKKNQKIMAVSFKNMAGMFGYSPYQDIRLGK
;
A
#
# COMPACT_ATOMS: atom_id res chain seq x y z
N MET A 1 7.40 2.36 -32.49
CA MET A 1 6.65 2.28 -31.22
C MET A 1 5.48 3.25 -31.32
N GLU A 2 4.28 2.83 -30.94
CA GLU A 2 3.13 3.73 -30.94
C GLU A 2 3.31 4.83 -29.89
N LYS A 3 2.93 6.06 -30.24
CA LYS A 3 2.92 7.18 -29.30
C LYS A 3 1.80 6.95 -28.29
N PHE A 4 2.14 6.91 -26.99
CA PHE A 4 1.17 6.78 -25.92
C PHE A 4 0.75 8.16 -25.40
N SER A 5 -0.53 8.32 -25.11
CA SER A 5 -1.12 9.51 -24.52
C SER A 5 -2.07 9.09 -23.41
N ILE A 6 -1.89 9.65 -22.21
CA ILE A 6 -2.77 9.43 -21.05
C ILE A 6 -4.21 9.82 -21.40
N LYS A 7 -4.37 10.92 -22.14
CA LYS A 7 -5.67 11.44 -22.54
C LYS A 7 -6.46 10.46 -23.41
N ASP A 8 -5.77 9.74 -24.30
CA ASP A 8 -6.42 8.85 -25.27
C ASP A 8 -6.98 7.59 -24.59
N VAL A 9 -6.35 7.15 -23.50
CA VAL A 9 -6.76 5.95 -22.75
C VAL A 9 -7.71 6.26 -21.58
N GLY A 10 -8.03 7.54 -21.35
CA GLY A 10 -8.97 7.98 -20.31
C GLY A 10 -8.54 7.55 -18.92
N VAL A 11 -7.34 7.97 -18.49
CA VAL A 11 -6.81 7.62 -17.17
C VAL A 11 -7.63 8.28 -16.07
N LYS A 12 -8.01 7.48 -15.07
CA LYS A 12 -8.58 7.96 -13.80
C LYS A 12 -7.60 7.69 -12.67
N VAL A 13 -7.42 8.69 -11.83
CA VAL A 13 -6.53 8.66 -10.67
C VAL A 13 -7.33 8.91 -9.39
N GLY A 14 -7.06 8.13 -8.35
CA GLY A 14 -7.44 8.44 -6.98
C GLY A 14 -6.18 8.59 -6.12
N LEU A 15 -6.19 9.52 -5.18
CA LEU A 15 -5.10 9.69 -4.22
C LEU A 15 -5.58 9.30 -2.83
N GLU A 16 -4.74 8.53 -2.14
CA GLU A 16 -4.90 8.25 -0.71
C GLU A 16 -3.67 8.81 0.01
N ILE A 17 -3.91 9.73 0.96
CA ILE A 17 -2.84 10.40 1.68
C ILE A 17 -2.97 10.08 3.16
N HIS A 18 -1.89 9.56 3.75
CA HIS A 18 -1.73 9.40 5.18
C HIS A 18 -0.80 10.49 5.71
N GLN A 19 -1.27 11.33 6.62
CA GLN A 19 -0.50 12.43 7.19
C GLN A 19 -0.49 12.36 8.71
N GLN A 20 0.69 12.20 9.32
CA GLN A 20 0.84 12.27 10.77
C GLN A 20 0.52 13.68 11.29
N LEU A 21 -0.15 13.74 12.44
CA LEU A 21 -0.51 14.99 13.11
C LEU A 21 0.56 15.41 14.12
N ALA A 22 0.73 16.71 14.31
CA ALA A 22 1.67 17.28 15.27
C ALA A 22 0.99 17.47 16.63
N THR A 23 0.77 16.36 17.33
CA THR A 23 0.20 16.30 18.68
C THR A 23 1.30 16.08 19.72
N ASN A 24 1.00 16.41 20.99
CA ASN A 24 1.91 16.19 22.10
C ASN A 24 1.90 14.74 22.61
N LYS A 25 0.80 14.01 22.36
CA LYS A 25 0.64 12.61 22.74
C LYS A 25 0.13 11.74 21.59
N LYS A 26 0.23 10.43 21.77
CA LYS A 26 -0.33 9.42 20.87
C LYS A 26 -1.87 9.40 20.93
N LEU A 27 -2.50 8.72 19.98
CA LEU A 27 -3.93 8.83 19.73
C LEU A 27 -4.81 8.31 20.88
N PHE A 28 -4.34 7.27 21.57
CA PHE A 28 -5.09 6.56 22.61
C PHE A 28 -4.25 6.28 23.87
N CYS A 29 -3.20 7.07 24.10
CA CYS A 29 -2.40 7.05 25.33
C CYS A 29 -1.63 8.37 25.52
N ASP A 30 -1.01 8.56 26.67
CA ASP A 30 -0.28 9.79 27.02
C ASP A 30 1.21 9.79 26.61
N CYS A 31 1.68 8.81 25.85
CA CYS A 31 3.07 8.77 25.38
C CYS A 31 3.38 9.86 24.36
N THR A 32 4.59 10.43 24.44
CA THR A 32 5.03 11.46 23.49
C THR A 32 5.52 10.80 22.19
N PRO A 33 5.09 11.25 21.01
CA PRO A 33 5.43 10.62 19.73
C PRO A 33 6.83 11.03 19.22
N ILE A 34 7.86 10.65 19.96
CA ILE A 34 9.30 10.93 19.66
C ILE A 34 9.94 9.67 19.09
N GLU A 35 10.76 9.84 18.03
CA GLU A 35 11.59 8.74 17.54
C GLU A 35 12.84 8.57 18.40
N SER A 36 13.12 7.34 18.82
CA SER A 36 14.34 6.97 19.53
C SER A 36 14.83 5.61 19.03
N GLU A 37 16.15 5.44 18.98
CA GLU A 37 16.80 4.16 18.69
C GLU A 37 17.23 3.42 19.97
N ASP A 38 17.00 4.02 21.14
CA ASP A 38 17.28 3.38 22.43
C ASP A 38 16.09 2.54 22.88
N TYR A 39 16.23 1.21 22.77
CA TYR A 39 15.18 0.26 23.11
C TYR A 39 15.48 -0.46 24.43
N GLY A 40 15.01 0.14 25.53
CA GLY A 40 15.12 -0.44 26.88
C GLY A 40 14.20 -1.64 27.13
N ILE A 41 13.11 -1.78 26.35
CA ILE A 41 12.14 -2.86 26.49
C ILE A 41 12.08 -3.68 25.20
N LYS A 42 12.07 -5.01 25.33
CA LYS A 42 11.90 -5.94 24.21
C LYS A 42 10.98 -7.07 24.64
N PHE A 43 10.04 -7.43 23.79
CA PHE A 43 9.13 -8.54 24.04
C PHE A 43 8.68 -9.19 22.74
N GLN A 44 8.26 -10.44 22.84
CA GLN A 44 7.94 -11.28 21.70
C GLN A 44 6.45 -11.62 21.69
N ARG A 45 5.82 -11.56 20.52
CA ARG A 45 4.43 -11.97 20.32
C ARG A 45 4.25 -12.80 19.05
N LYS A 46 3.11 -13.48 18.99
CA LYS A 46 2.60 -14.16 17.79
C LYS A 46 1.12 -13.83 17.66
N LEU A 47 0.76 -13.19 16.55
CA LEU A 47 -0.64 -12.94 16.22
C LEU A 47 -1.30 -14.25 15.74
N ARG A 48 -2.58 -14.40 16.04
CA ARG A 48 -3.40 -15.55 15.63
C ARG A 48 -4.60 -15.06 14.86
N ALA A 49 -4.98 -15.78 13.81
CA ALA A 49 -6.22 -15.53 13.10
C ALA A 49 -7.40 -15.83 14.04
N SER A 50 -8.41 -14.95 14.04
CA SER A 50 -9.67 -15.16 14.75
C SER A 50 -10.72 -15.76 13.81
N LYS A 51 -11.64 -16.52 14.39
CA LYS A 51 -12.81 -17.04 13.67
C LYS A 51 -13.88 -15.95 13.57
N SER A 52 -14.59 -15.93 12.45
CA SER A 52 -15.86 -15.24 12.31
C SER A 52 -16.95 -15.89 13.16
N GLU A 53 -18.10 -15.23 13.26
CA GLU A 53 -19.30 -15.78 13.93
C GLU A 53 -19.74 -17.14 13.34
N LEU A 54 -19.46 -17.36 12.04
CA LEU A 54 -19.74 -18.61 11.33
C LEU A 54 -18.65 -19.67 11.52
N GLY A 55 -17.62 -19.38 12.31
CA GLY A 55 -16.50 -20.28 12.57
C GLY A 55 -15.42 -20.30 11.47
N GLU A 56 -15.58 -19.48 10.43
CA GLU A 56 -14.65 -19.37 9.30
C GLU A 56 -13.47 -18.44 9.61
N PHE A 57 -12.30 -18.73 9.04
CA PHE A 57 -11.14 -17.85 9.13
C PHE A 57 -11.01 -16.98 7.88
N ASP A 58 -10.52 -15.75 8.07
CA ASP A 58 -10.04 -14.95 6.96
C ASP A 58 -8.86 -15.68 6.26
N PRO A 59 -8.94 -15.97 4.94
CA PRO A 59 -7.89 -16.67 4.22
C PRO A 59 -6.53 -15.98 4.23
N ALA A 60 -6.49 -14.64 4.22
CA ALA A 60 -5.26 -13.87 4.31
C ALA A 60 -4.67 -13.95 5.72
N ALA A 61 -5.50 -13.87 6.76
CA ALA A 61 -5.07 -14.08 8.15
C ALA A 61 -4.50 -15.48 8.36
N LEU A 62 -5.15 -16.50 7.77
CA LEU A 62 -4.66 -17.87 7.80
C LEU A 62 -3.32 -17.99 7.06
N PHE A 63 -3.20 -17.41 5.86
CA PHE A 63 -1.96 -17.43 5.08
C PHE A 63 -0.79 -16.77 5.82
N GLU A 64 -0.97 -15.58 6.41
CA GLU A 64 0.10 -14.97 7.22
C GLU A 64 0.42 -15.83 8.46
N SER A 65 -0.58 -16.45 9.09
CA SER A 65 -0.35 -17.37 10.20
C SER A 65 0.49 -18.60 9.80
N THR A 66 0.30 -19.12 8.58
CA THR A 66 1.14 -20.24 8.07
C THR A 66 2.61 -19.87 7.94
N LYS A 67 2.94 -18.59 7.72
CA LYS A 67 4.33 -18.12 7.69
C LYS A 67 5.01 -18.22 9.07
N SER A 68 4.26 -18.50 10.14
CA SER A 68 4.74 -18.75 11.50
C SER A 68 5.74 -17.69 12.00
N LYS A 69 5.55 -16.44 11.58
CA LYS A 69 6.47 -15.36 11.91
C LYS A 69 6.31 -14.97 13.36
N THR A 70 7.39 -15.09 14.10
CA THR A 70 7.52 -14.52 15.42
C THR A 70 7.72 -13.01 15.27
N ILE A 71 7.07 -12.21 16.11
CA ILE A 71 7.20 -10.76 16.09
C ILE A 71 7.97 -10.33 17.34
N MET A 72 9.05 -9.59 17.15
CA MET A 72 9.83 -8.97 18.21
C MET A 72 9.54 -7.48 18.21
N TYR A 73 9.00 -6.99 19.32
CA TYR A 73 8.71 -5.58 19.54
C TYR A 73 9.81 -4.94 20.38
N TYR A 74 10.21 -3.75 19.98
CA TYR A 74 11.23 -2.93 20.59
C TYR A 74 10.55 -1.63 21.04
N ALA A 75 10.63 -1.35 22.34
CA ALA A 75 9.97 -0.21 22.95
C ALA A 75 10.96 0.58 23.80
N ASN A 76 10.67 1.86 23.98
CA ASN A 76 11.42 2.75 24.84
C ASN A 76 10.47 3.42 25.84
N HIS A 77 11.01 3.80 26.98
CA HIS A 77 10.21 4.35 28.08
C HIS A 77 9.65 5.76 27.80
N GLU A 78 10.20 6.47 26.81
CA GLU A 78 9.83 7.86 26.50
C GLU A 78 8.59 7.94 25.58
N SER A 79 8.39 6.95 24.72
CA SER A 79 7.38 6.96 23.65
C SER A 79 6.49 5.71 23.61
N SER A 80 6.60 4.80 24.58
CA SER A 80 5.74 3.61 24.66
C SER A 80 5.34 3.29 26.11
N CYS A 81 4.08 2.91 26.30
CA CYS A 81 3.50 2.42 27.54
C CYS A 81 2.82 1.06 27.33
N LEU A 82 2.06 0.61 28.32
CA LEU A 82 1.33 -0.66 28.29
C LEU A 82 0.24 -0.68 27.21
N VAL A 83 -0.29 0.48 26.80
CA VAL A 83 -1.27 0.57 25.71
C VAL A 83 -0.64 0.13 24.37
N GLU A 84 0.54 0.66 24.01
CA GLU A 84 1.24 0.20 22.79
C GLU A 84 1.67 -1.26 22.90
N GLN A 85 1.94 -1.75 24.11
CA GLN A 85 2.36 -3.13 24.33
C GLN A 85 1.18 -4.11 24.29
N ASP A 86 -0.06 -3.61 24.22
CA ASP A 86 -1.29 -4.39 24.33
C ASP A 86 -1.35 -5.14 25.67
N GLU A 87 -1.06 -4.43 26.76
CA GLU A 87 -1.11 -4.87 28.16
C GLU A 87 -2.03 -3.97 29.02
N GLU A 88 -2.59 -2.91 28.44
CA GLU A 88 -3.55 -2.00 29.09
C GLU A 88 -4.62 -1.57 28.07
N PRO A 89 -5.89 -1.45 28.48
CA PRO A 89 -6.92 -0.85 27.64
C PRO A 89 -6.51 0.55 27.16
N PRO A 90 -6.89 0.95 25.93
CA PRO A 90 -6.63 2.29 25.47
C PRO A 90 -7.31 3.34 26.33
N HIS A 91 -6.67 4.50 26.39
CA HIS A 91 -7.25 5.69 27.00
C HIS A 91 -8.24 6.36 26.04
N GLU A 92 -8.85 7.44 26.52
CA GLU A 92 -9.71 8.29 25.70
C GLU A 92 -8.96 8.86 24.50
N LEU A 93 -9.71 9.14 23.44
CA LEU A 93 -9.22 9.75 22.21
C LEU A 93 -8.49 11.07 22.49
N ASP A 94 -7.31 11.25 21.90
CA ASP A 94 -6.60 12.53 21.98
C ASP A 94 -7.43 13.69 21.40
N GLU A 95 -7.70 14.67 22.25
CA GLU A 95 -8.52 15.84 21.95
C GLU A 95 -7.89 16.74 20.89
N ASP A 96 -6.57 16.85 20.86
CA ASP A 96 -5.86 17.65 19.88
C ASP A 96 -5.90 16.99 18.50
N ALA A 97 -5.63 15.69 18.41
CA ALA A 97 -5.78 14.89 17.20
C ALA A 97 -7.19 15.01 16.62
N ARG A 98 -8.23 14.88 17.46
CA ARG A 98 -9.63 15.05 17.05
C ARG A 98 -9.88 16.44 16.47
N LYS A 99 -9.48 17.50 17.17
CA LYS A 99 -9.65 18.89 16.70
C LYS A 99 -8.91 19.14 15.38
N ILE A 100 -7.72 18.58 15.20
CA ILE A 100 -6.95 18.70 13.97
C ILE A 100 -7.68 18.01 12.82
N ALA A 101 -8.14 16.77 13.02
CA ALA A 101 -8.90 16.04 12.02
C ALA A 101 -10.18 16.78 11.59
N LEU A 102 -10.93 17.34 12.55
CA LEU A 102 -12.11 18.17 12.27
C LEU A 102 -11.75 19.46 11.52
N THR A 103 -10.62 20.09 11.86
CA THR A 103 -10.13 21.28 11.14
C THR A 103 -9.80 20.96 9.69
N ILE A 104 -9.15 19.81 9.45
CA ILE A 104 -8.82 19.33 8.10
C ILE A 104 -10.11 19.03 7.32
N ALA A 105 -11.07 18.34 7.92
CA ALA A 105 -12.37 18.05 7.30
C ALA A 105 -13.12 19.34 6.92
N ALA A 106 -13.15 20.33 7.81
CA ALA A 106 -13.75 21.63 7.51
C ALA A 106 -13.02 22.38 6.39
N ALA A 107 -11.68 22.37 6.37
CA ALA A 107 -10.87 22.98 5.31
C ALA A 107 -11.11 22.34 3.94
N LEU A 108 -11.42 21.04 3.93
CA LEU A 108 -11.78 20.26 2.76
C LEU A 108 -13.29 20.25 2.47
N LYS A 109 -14.08 21.06 3.20
CA LYS A 109 -15.52 21.21 3.01
C LYS A 109 -16.28 19.88 3.06
N SER A 110 -15.79 18.93 3.85
CA SER A 110 -16.36 17.60 4.01
C SER A 110 -17.57 17.61 4.96
N ASN A 111 -18.44 16.62 4.81
CA ASN A 111 -19.59 16.44 5.71
C ASN A 111 -19.15 15.66 6.94
N ILE A 112 -18.94 16.37 8.05
CA ILE A 112 -18.48 15.82 9.32
C ILE A 112 -19.63 15.06 10.00
N PHE A 113 -19.34 13.86 10.51
CA PHE A 113 -20.31 13.08 11.28
C PHE A 113 -20.54 13.67 12.66
N SER A 114 -21.78 13.57 13.17
CA SER A 114 -22.15 14.06 14.50
C SER A 114 -21.53 13.22 15.62
N GLU A 115 -21.29 11.94 15.36
CA GLU A 115 -20.67 10.99 16.29
C GLU A 115 -19.58 10.21 15.57
N ILE A 116 -18.51 9.89 16.31
CA ILE A 116 -17.33 9.21 15.80
C ILE A 116 -17.12 7.95 16.62
N TYR A 117 -17.02 6.80 15.96
CA TYR A 117 -16.87 5.50 16.57
C TYR A 117 -15.50 4.89 16.22
N PRO A 118 -14.66 4.54 17.22
CA PRO A 118 -13.42 3.80 16.97
C PRO A 118 -13.70 2.38 16.48
N MET A 119 -13.22 2.07 15.29
CA MET A 119 -13.28 0.75 14.68
C MET A 119 -11.93 0.05 14.78
N ARG A 120 -11.92 -1.28 14.61
CA ARG A 120 -10.72 -2.12 14.63
C ARG A 120 -10.49 -2.71 13.24
N LYS A 121 -9.63 -2.09 12.44
CA LYS A 121 -9.21 -2.59 11.13
C LYS A 121 -8.17 -3.69 11.34
N THR A 122 -8.48 -4.94 10.99
CA THR A 122 -7.58 -6.07 11.22
C THR A 122 -6.24 -5.90 10.50
N VAL A 123 -5.13 -6.09 11.23
CA VAL A 123 -3.75 -5.99 10.72
C VAL A 123 -2.94 -7.16 11.24
N ILE A 124 -2.52 -8.04 10.34
CA ILE A 124 -1.95 -9.37 10.65
C ILE A 124 -0.44 -9.47 10.39
N ASP A 125 0.18 -8.40 9.88
CA ASP A 125 1.60 -8.41 9.51
C ASP A 125 2.57 -8.23 10.70
N GLY A 126 2.02 -7.87 11.86
CA GLY A 126 2.74 -7.58 13.11
C GLY A 126 3.07 -6.11 13.32
N SER A 127 2.59 -5.20 12.48
CA SER A 127 2.84 -3.77 12.64
C SER A 127 1.97 -3.10 13.72
N ASN A 128 0.89 -3.77 14.17
CA ASN A 128 0.09 -3.40 15.33
C ASN A 128 0.14 -4.54 16.37
N THR A 129 0.51 -4.23 17.61
CA THR A 129 0.66 -5.20 18.72
C THR A 129 -0.63 -5.91 19.08
N THR A 130 -1.75 -5.21 18.92
CA THR A 130 -3.14 -5.65 19.11
C THR A 130 -3.66 -6.56 17.98
N GLY A 131 -2.97 -6.63 16.84
CA GLY A 131 -3.48 -7.29 15.63
C GLY A 131 -4.56 -6.51 14.87
N PHE A 132 -4.77 -5.23 15.23
CA PHE A 132 -5.65 -4.31 14.50
C PHE A 132 -5.20 -2.86 14.67
N GLN A 133 -5.48 -2.04 13.68
CA GLN A 133 -5.34 -0.59 13.74
C GLN A 133 -6.66 0.03 14.21
N ARG A 134 -6.63 0.96 15.17
CA ARG A 134 -7.82 1.73 15.51
C ARG A 134 -8.01 2.88 14.53
N THR A 135 -9.20 2.94 13.93
CA THR A 135 -9.53 3.87 12.85
C THR A 135 -10.93 4.41 13.06
N MET A 136 -11.12 5.71 12.83
CA MET A 136 -12.38 6.42 13.00
C MET A 136 -12.72 7.16 11.71
N LEU A 137 -13.92 6.97 11.17
CA LEU A 137 -14.41 7.76 10.05
C LEU A 137 -14.88 9.12 10.57
N ILE A 138 -14.24 10.21 10.14
CA ILE A 138 -14.50 11.57 10.62
C ILE A 138 -15.49 12.31 9.74
N SER A 139 -15.37 12.13 8.42
CA SER A 139 -16.24 12.79 7.45
C SER A 139 -16.27 12.06 6.12
N GLN A 140 -17.30 12.35 5.32
CA GLN A 140 -17.44 11.90 3.94
C GLN A 140 -17.78 13.05 3.01
N GLY A 141 -17.45 12.89 1.73
CA GLY A 141 -17.66 13.94 0.74
C GLY A 141 -16.76 15.15 0.97
N GLY A 142 -17.05 16.23 0.25
CA GLY A 142 -16.29 17.47 0.28
C GLY A 142 -15.43 17.65 -0.95
N PHE A 143 -14.63 18.71 -0.96
CA PHE A 143 -13.76 19.03 -2.07
C PHE A 143 -12.72 20.09 -1.72
N TYR A 144 -11.67 20.15 -2.51
CA TYR A 144 -10.76 21.29 -2.59
C TYR A 144 -10.52 21.70 -4.03
N ASN A 145 -10.00 22.92 -4.21
CA ASN A 145 -9.67 23.44 -5.53
C ASN A 145 -8.15 23.43 -5.73
N ALA A 146 -7.68 22.75 -6.78
CA ALA A 146 -6.30 22.77 -7.26
C ALA A 146 -6.15 23.78 -8.41
N GLY A 147 -6.22 25.07 -8.08
CA GLY A 147 -6.45 26.12 -9.09
C GLY A 147 -7.90 26.07 -9.56
N GLU A 148 -8.12 25.86 -10.86
CA GLU A 148 -9.47 25.77 -11.45
C GLU A 148 -10.08 24.36 -11.34
N THR A 149 -9.26 23.34 -11.07
CA THR A 149 -9.70 21.95 -10.98
C THR A 149 -10.28 21.67 -9.59
N LYS A 150 -11.55 21.28 -9.52
CA LYS A 150 -12.21 20.83 -8.29
C LYS A 150 -11.96 19.34 -8.08
N ILE A 151 -11.41 18.97 -6.93
CA ILE A 151 -11.12 17.58 -6.56
C ILE A 151 -12.02 17.18 -5.40
N GLY A 152 -12.82 16.15 -5.60
CA GLY A 152 -13.70 15.61 -4.58
C GLY A 152 -12.93 14.83 -3.51
N ILE A 153 -13.47 14.82 -2.30
CA ILE A 153 -12.99 14.00 -1.19
C ILE A 153 -14.02 12.91 -0.94
N GLN A 154 -13.57 11.65 -0.92
CA GLN A 154 -14.43 10.51 -0.63
C GLN A 154 -14.63 10.39 0.89
N SER A 155 -13.53 10.34 1.63
CA SER A 155 -13.54 10.12 3.08
C SER A 155 -12.31 10.71 3.76
N ILE A 156 -12.48 11.02 5.05
CA ILE A 156 -11.39 11.39 5.96
C ILE A 156 -11.50 10.53 7.21
N CYS A 157 -10.43 9.82 7.54
CA CYS A 157 -10.34 8.98 8.73
C CYS A 157 -9.25 9.52 9.68
N LEU A 158 -9.43 9.32 10.99
CA LEU A 158 -8.41 9.51 12.01
C LEU A 158 -8.02 8.13 12.55
N GLU A 159 -6.73 7.81 12.51
CA GLU A 159 -6.23 6.48 12.86
C GLU A 159 -4.86 6.51 13.54
N GLU A 160 -4.50 5.37 14.13
CA GLU A 160 -3.17 5.10 14.68
C GLU A 160 -2.19 4.80 13.54
N ASP A 161 -1.00 5.41 13.53
CA ASP A 161 0.08 4.92 12.66
C ASP A 161 0.62 3.57 13.17
N ALA A 162 1.20 2.80 12.27
CA ALA A 162 1.74 1.47 12.55
C ALA A 162 3.19 1.53 13.05
N ALA A 163 3.63 0.48 13.73
CA ALA A 163 5.00 0.35 14.24
C ALA A 163 6.05 0.48 13.12
N LYS A 164 7.26 0.92 13.46
CA LYS A 164 8.39 1.07 12.52
C LYS A 164 9.00 -0.29 12.23
N ILE A 165 9.15 -0.67 10.97
CA ILE A 165 9.88 -1.89 10.61
C ILE A 165 11.38 -1.65 10.86
N LEU A 166 11.98 -2.45 11.74
CA LEU A 166 13.42 -2.43 12.04
C LEU A 166 14.20 -3.48 11.24
N GLY A 167 13.48 -4.45 10.67
CA GLY A 167 14.04 -5.48 9.81
C GLY A 167 13.34 -6.82 9.93
N GLU A 168 13.79 -7.78 9.14
CA GLU A 168 13.35 -9.17 9.18
C GLU A 168 14.59 -10.07 9.18
N GLU A 169 14.63 -11.03 10.10
CA GLU A 169 15.72 -12.01 10.22
C GLU A 169 15.14 -13.41 10.39
N GLY A 170 15.32 -14.25 9.37
CA GLY A 170 14.70 -15.58 9.33
C GLY A 170 13.18 -15.49 9.46
N ASN A 171 12.62 -16.13 10.49
CA ASN A 171 11.19 -16.10 10.79
C ASN A 171 10.80 -15.02 11.83
N VAL A 172 11.68 -14.06 12.11
CA VAL A 172 11.44 -13.00 13.09
C VAL A 172 11.31 -11.65 12.39
N ARG A 173 10.17 -10.98 12.56
CA ARG A 173 9.99 -9.57 12.20
C ARG A 173 10.26 -8.68 13.41
N LYS A 174 10.99 -7.59 13.20
CA LYS A 174 11.38 -6.65 14.25
C LYS A 174 10.67 -5.32 14.04
N PHE A 175 9.94 -4.85 15.06
CA PHE A 175 9.20 -3.59 15.01
C PHE A 175 9.52 -2.66 16.19
N GLY A 176 9.69 -1.37 15.92
CA GLY A 176 9.83 -0.30 16.90
C GLY A 176 8.47 0.32 17.23
N LEU A 177 8.14 0.43 18.52
CA LEU A 177 6.84 0.93 18.98
C LEU A 177 6.74 2.45 19.10
N GLU A 178 7.83 3.19 18.90
CA GLU A 178 7.85 4.65 18.97
C GLU A 178 6.85 5.30 18.00
N ARG A 179 6.66 4.69 16.83
CA ARG A 179 5.68 5.14 15.81
C ARG A 179 4.27 4.60 16.01
N LEU A 180 4.11 3.45 16.67
CA LEU A 180 2.79 2.85 16.88
C LEU A 180 1.89 3.80 17.68
N GLY A 181 0.69 4.11 17.18
CA GLY A 181 -0.26 4.98 17.88
C GLY A 181 -0.07 6.48 17.63
N VAL A 182 0.92 6.90 16.83
CA VAL A 182 1.03 8.31 16.41
C VAL A 182 -0.24 8.71 15.64
N PRO A 183 -0.93 9.83 15.97
CA PRO A 183 -2.15 10.21 15.29
C PRO A 183 -1.91 10.49 13.81
N LEU A 184 -2.77 9.95 12.97
CA LEU A 184 -2.66 10.04 11.53
C LEU A 184 -4.03 10.32 10.91
N VAL A 185 -4.09 11.25 9.95
CA VAL A 185 -5.27 11.43 9.12
C VAL A 185 -5.07 10.72 7.78
N GLU A 186 -6.04 9.89 7.39
CA GLU A 186 -6.16 9.32 6.05
C GLU A 186 -7.17 10.15 5.26
N ILE A 187 -6.81 10.55 4.04
CA ILE A 187 -7.67 11.32 3.14
C ILE A 187 -7.70 10.60 1.80
N ALA A 188 -8.88 10.13 1.41
CA ALA A 188 -9.12 9.54 0.10
C ALA A 188 -9.84 10.54 -0.81
N THR A 189 -9.33 10.75 -2.02
CA THR A 189 -10.00 11.59 -3.03
C THR A 189 -11.01 10.76 -3.83
N ASP A 190 -12.03 11.41 -4.35
CA ASP A 190 -12.79 10.82 -5.45
C ASP A 190 -11.87 10.57 -6.66
N PRO A 191 -12.16 9.56 -7.51
CA PRO A 191 -11.44 9.37 -8.76
C PRO A 191 -11.63 10.58 -9.68
N PHE A 192 -10.54 11.10 -10.23
CA PHE A 192 -10.55 12.23 -11.16
C PHE A 192 -9.82 11.89 -12.47
N GLU A 193 -10.29 12.48 -13.56
CA GLU A 193 -9.63 12.44 -14.88
C GLU A 193 -8.71 13.65 -15.01
N VAL A 194 -7.47 13.41 -15.37
CA VAL A 194 -6.44 14.46 -15.47
C VAL A 194 -5.42 14.17 -16.54
N ASP A 195 -4.84 15.24 -17.07
CA ASP A 195 -3.58 15.16 -17.82
C ASP A 195 -2.40 14.97 -16.84
N SER A 196 -1.31 14.36 -17.33
CA SER A 196 -0.15 13.93 -16.52
C SER A 196 0.42 15.05 -15.63
N ALA A 197 0.50 16.27 -16.19
CA ALA A 197 1.08 17.44 -15.54
C ALA A 197 0.23 18.00 -14.37
N GLU A 198 -1.07 17.70 -14.32
CA GLU A 198 -1.96 18.25 -13.30
C GLU A 198 -1.93 17.47 -11.98
N ILE A 199 -1.56 16.19 -12.03
CA ILE A 199 -1.57 15.29 -10.86
C ILE A 199 -0.66 15.85 -9.75
N LYS A 200 0.53 16.34 -10.11
CA LYS A 200 1.46 16.96 -9.16
C LYS A 200 0.86 18.20 -8.51
N LYS A 201 0.17 19.05 -9.28
CA LYS A 201 -0.50 20.26 -8.79
C LYS A 201 -1.61 19.93 -7.80
N ILE A 202 -2.38 18.88 -8.09
CA ILE A 202 -3.46 18.37 -7.24
C ILE A 202 -2.92 17.91 -5.89
N ALA A 203 -1.96 16.98 -5.91
CA ALA A 203 -1.32 16.47 -4.69
C ALA A 203 -0.64 17.58 -3.88
N LEU A 204 0.06 18.51 -4.54
CA LEU A 204 0.68 19.66 -3.89
C LEU A 204 -0.34 20.60 -3.24
N SER A 205 -1.50 20.80 -3.87
CA SER A 205 -2.56 21.67 -3.34
C SER A 205 -3.14 21.08 -2.05
N LEU A 206 -3.42 19.77 -2.02
CA LEU A 206 -3.84 19.08 -0.80
C LEU A 206 -2.76 19.17 0.29
N GLY A 207 -1.50 18.89 -0.04
CA GLY A 207 -0.39 19.04 0.90
C GLY A 207 -0.23 20.47 1.45
N ARG A 208 -0.52 21.51 0.66
CA ARG A 208 -0.52 22.91 1.11
C ARG A 208 -1.66 23.20 2.08
N ILE A 209 -2.86 22.67 1.82
CA ILE A 209 -4.00 22.78 2.75
C ILE A 209 -3.65 22.14 4.10
N LEU A 210 -3.10 20.93 4.09
CA LEU A 210 -2.66 20.24 5.31
C LEU A 210 -1.61 21.05 6.07
N ARG A 211 -0.60 21.59 5.38
CA ARG A 211 0.45 22.43 5.99
C ARG A 211 -0.08 23.76 6.51
N SER A 212 -1.13 24.31 5.91
CA SER A 212 -1.75 25.57 6.35
C SER A 212 -2.37 25.47 7.73
N THR A 213 -2.75 24.26 8.18
CA THR A 213 -3.22 24.02 9.55
C THR A 213 -2.12 24.29 10.59
N LYS A 214 -0.84 24.21 10.20
CA LYS A 214 0.35 24.23 11.08
C LYS A 214 0.35 23.15 12.17
N LYS A 215 -0.52 22.14 12.05
CA LYS A 215 -0.72 21.07 13.04
C LYS A 215 -0.47 19.66 12.49
N VAL A 216 0.26 19.58 11.38
CA VAL A 216 0.72 18.30 10.79
C VAL A 216 2.22 18.14 10.98
N LYS A 217 2.69 16.92 11.22
CA LYS A 217 4.12 16.63 11.31
C LYS A 217 4.83 16.94 9.98
N ARG A 218 6.11 17.28 10.08
CA ARG A 218 6.99 17.56 8.95
C ARG A 218 8.23 16.68 9.06
N GLY A 219 8.87 16.45 7.92
CA GLY A 219 10.06 15.60 7.83
C GLY A 219 9.78 14.30 7.08
N LEU A 220 10.83 13.50 6.91
CA LEU A 220 10.75 12.21 6.24
C LEU A 220 9.80 11.28 7.00
N GLY A 221 9.01 10.48 6.28
CA GLY A 221 8.09 9.51 6.89
C GLY A 221 6.81 10.10 7.51
N SER A 222 6.65 11.42 7.58
CA SER A 222 5.45 12.06 8.14
C SER A 222 4.22 12.05 7.23
N ILE A 223 4.44 11.81 5.93
CA ILE A 223 3.38 11.72 4.92
C ILE A 223 3.64 10.51 4.02
N ARG A 224 2.58 9.76 3.73
CA ARG A 224 2.56 8.71 2.70
C ARG A 224 1.49 9.04 1.69
N GLN A 225 1.75 8.66 0.44
CA GLN A 225 0.82 8.84 -0.64
C GLN A 225 0.77 7.57 -1.47
N ASP A 226 -0.43 7.02 -1.57
CA ASP A 226 -0.76 5.88 -2.40
C ASP A 226 -1.62 6.37 -3.57
N VAL A 227 -1.45 5.73 -4.73
CA VAL A 227 -2.00 6.22 -6.00
C VAL A 227 -2.77 5.11 -6.66
N ASN A 228 -4.06 5.33 -6.86
CA ASN A 228 -4.96 4.40 -7.53
C ASN A 228 -5.09 4.79 -8.99
N VAL A 229 -4.72 3.90 -9.92
CA VAL A 229 -4.70 4.17 -11.36
C VAL A 229 -5.59 3.17 -12.10
N SER A 230 -6.44 3.68 -12.98
CA SER A 230 -7.24 2.88 -13.91
C SER A 230 -7.31 3.56 -15.28
N ILE A 231 -7.62 2.79 -16.31
CA ILE A 231 -7.85 3.27 -17.67
C ILE A 231 -9.27 2.91 -18.12
N ARG A 232 -9.85 3.69 -19.05
CA ARG A 232 -11.23 3.50 -19.53
C ARG A 232 -11.52 2.08 -20.02
N ASP A 233 -10.61 1.51 -20.82
CA ASP A 233 -10.77 0.19 -21.41
C ASP A 233 -10.31 -0.95 -20.46
N GLY A 234 -9.89 -0.60 -19.25
CA GLY A 234 -9.37 -1.51 -18.22
C GLY A 234 -10.43 -2.34 -17.51
N LYS A 235 -11.70 -2.30 -17.95
CA LYS A 235 -12.83 -3.05 -17.38
C LYS A 235 -13.01 -2.83 -15.86
N GLY A 236 -12.72 -1.63 -15.38
CA GLY A 236 -12.82 -1.29 -13.96
C GLY A 236 -11.68 -1.83 -13.08
N VAL A 237 -10.63 -2.40 -13.68
CA VAL A 237 -9.42 -2.76 -12.92
C VAL A 237 -8.73 -1.49 -12.43
N VAL A 238 -8.59 -1.39 -11.12
CA VAL A 238 -7.83 -0.34 -10.44
C VAL A 238 -6.58 -0.96 -9.86
N ILE A 239 -5.43 -0.31 -10.09
CA ILE A 239 -4.15 -0.72 -9.52
C ILE A 239 -3.70 0.35 -8.56
N GLU A 240 -3.47 -0.07 -7.32
CA GLU A 240 -2.92 0.76 -6.26
C GLU A 240 -1.39 0.66 -6.30
N VAL A 241 -0.73 1.81 -6.44
CA VAL A 241 0.72 1.94 -6.33
C VAL A 241 1.03 2.60 -5.00
N LYS A 242 1.62 1.81 -4.08
CA LYS A 242 1.93 2.24 -2.72
C LYS A 242 3.27 2.96 -2.61
N GLY A 243 3.35 3.90 -1.67
CA GLY A 243 4.60 4.50 -1.24
C GLY A 243 5.22 5.47 -2.26
N VAL A 244 4.39 6.26 -2.96
CA VAL A 244 4.86 7.29 -3.89
C VAL A 244 5.32 8.52 -3.10
N GLN A 245 6.56 8.47 -2.59
CA GLN A 245 7.09 9.47 -1.66
C GLN A 245 7.33 10.85 -2.29
N GLN A 246 7.75 10.89 -3.55
CA GLN A 246 8.13 12.13 -4.22
C GLN A 246 7.03 12.57 -5.20
N LEU A 247 6.59 13.81 -5.07
CA LEU A 247 5.59 14.40 -5.97
C LEU A 247 6.06 14.42 -7.44
N ASP A 248 7.38 14.46 -7.69
CA ASP A 248 7.95 14.39 -9.05
C ASP A 248 7.88 12.99 -9.66
N GLN A 249 7.74 11.95 -8.84
CA GLN A 249 7.56 10.57 -9.30
C GLN A 249 6.10 10.28 -9.62
N LEU A 250 5.16 11.01 -9.03
CA LEU A 250 3.72 10.77 -9.15
C LEU A 250 3.25 10.76 -10.61
N GLU A 251 3.66 11.75 -11.40
CA GLU A 251 3.35 11.81 -12.84
C GLU A 251 3.89 10.59 -13.59
N LYS A 252 5.15 10.22 -13.34
CA LYS A 252 5.81 9.08 -14.00
C LYS A 252 5.15 7.75 -13.63
N VAL A 253 4.75 7.59 -12.36
CA VAL A 253 4.07 6.39 -11.86
C VAL A 253 2.73 6.22 -12.57
N VAL A 254 1.91 7.28 -12.64
CA VAL A 254 0.61 7.23 -13.30
C VAL A 254 0.78 6.95 -14.80
N GLU A 255 1.72 7.64 -15.46
CA GLU A 255 1.98 7.42 -16.89
C GLU A 255 2.45 5.98 -17.17
N TYR A 256 3.39 5.47 -16.36
CA TYR A 256 3.90 4.12 -16.52
C TYR A 256 2.82 3.07 -16.26
N GLU A 257 2.01 3.23 -15.21
CA GLU A 257 0.95 2.29 -14.89
C GLU A 257 -0.16 2.29 -15.96
N ALA A 258 -0.56 3.46 -16.46
CA ALA A 258 -1.50 3.55 -17.56
C ALA A 258 -0.95 2.89 -18.84
N LYS A 259 0.34 3.10 -19.16
CA LYS A 259 1.03 2.38 -20.25
C LYS A 259 1.04 0.88 -20.04
N ARG A 260 1.29 0.42 -18.81
CA ARG A 260 1.34 -1.00 -18.46
C ARG A 260 -0.04 -1.64 -18.64
N GLN A 261 -1.10 -1.06 -18.09
CA GLN A 261 -2.46 -1.57 -18.25
C GLN A 261 -2.87 -1.64 -19.72
N HIS A 262 -2.67 -0.56 -20.46
CA HIS A 262 -3.01 -0.52 -21.88
C HIS A 262 -2.16 -1.50 -22.72
N GLY A 263 -0.87 -1.63 -22.41
CA GLY A 263 0.01 -2.62 -23.04
C GLY A 263 -0.43 -4.06 -22.77
N ILE A 264 -0.86 -4.36 -21.54
CA ILE A 264 -1.39 -5.68 -21.19
C ILE A 264 -2.69 -5.98 -21.93
N LEU A 265 -3.57 -4.99 -22.15
CA LEU A 265 -4.76 -5.18 -22.98
C LEU A 265 -4.41 -5.55 -24.43
N LYS A 266 -3.38 -4.92 -25.01
CA LYS A 266 -2.88 -5.26 -26.35
C LYS A 266 -2.28 -6.66 -26.42
N ILE A 267 -1.50 -7.03 -25.40
CA ILE A 267 -0.94 -8.38 -25.28
C ILE A 267 -2.10 -9.40 -25.14
N SER A 268 -3.07 -9.11 -24.27
CA SER A 268 -4.24 -9.97 -24.04
C SER A 268 -5.03 -10.21 -25.33
N LYS A 269 -5.29 -9.16 -26.11
CA LYS A 269 -5.95 -9.27 -27.43
C LYS A 269 -5.19 -10.21 -28.37
N LYS A 270 -3.87 -10.04 -28.48
CA LYS A 270 -3.01 -10.92 -29.29
C LYS A 270 -2.99 -12.37 -28.82
N ILE A 271 -3.05 -12.62 -27.51
CA ILE A 271 -3.15 -13.97 -26.94
C ILE A 271 -4.51 -14.60 -27.26
N GLN A 272 -5.59 -13.81 -27.22
CA GLN A 272 -6.91 -14.31 -27.61
C GLN A 272 -6.97 -14.67 -29.10
N GLU A 273 -6.35 -13.84 -29.96
CA GLU A 273 -6.23 -14.11 -31.40
C GLU A 273 -5.38 -15.35 -31.72
N SER A 274 -4.45 -15.75 -30.85
CA SER A 274 -3.60 -16.94 -31.06
C SER A 274 -4.31 -18.27 -30.81
N ASN A 275 -5.52 -18.24 -30.24
CA ASN A 275 -6.29 -19.43 -29.84
C ASN A 275 -5.48 -20.42 -28.98
N TRP A 276 -4.51 -19.94 -28.21
CA TRP A 276 -3.73 -20.78 -27.30
C TRP A 276 -4.62 -21.38 -26.21
N LYS A 277 -4.40 -22.66 -25.89
CA LYS A 277 -5.06 -23.36 -24.79
C LYS A 277 -4.00 -24.04 -23.93
N HIS A 278 -4.16 -23.93 -22.62
CA HIS A 278 -3.30 -24.62 -21.65
C HIS A 278 -3.51 -26.15 -21.72
N SER A 279 -2.42 -26.91 -21.72
CA SER A 279 -2.44 -28.36 -21.54
C SER A 279 -1.32 -28.79 -20.61
N ASN A 280 -1.62 -29.66 -19.64
CA ASN A 280 -0.60 -30.24 -18.76
C ASN A 280 0.42 -31.09 -19.52
N GLN A 281 0.09 -31.54 -20.74
CA GLN A 281 1.01 -32.28 -21.61
C GLN A 281 2.10 -31.39 -22.24
N ASP A 282 1.98 -30.07 -22.15
CA ASP A 282 2.98 -29.15 -22.69
C ASP A 282 4.20 -28.98 -21.79
N LYS A 283 4.18 -29.56 -20.57
CA LYS A 283 5.31 -29.57 -19.64
C LYS A 283 6.18 -30.80 -19.88
N LYS A 284 7.48 -30.61 -20.15
CA LYS A 284 8.44 -31.70 -20.39
C LYS A 284 9.70 -31.51 -19.56
N ASP A 285 10.23 -32.61 -19.03
CA ASP A 285 11.58 -32.64 -18.47
C ASP A 285 12.56 -32.66 -19.65
N ILE A 286 13.42 -31.66 -19.71
CA ILE A 286 14.40 -31.46 -20.78
C ILE A 286 15.84 -31.49 -20.23
N THR A 287 16.02 -32.00 -19.00
CA THR A 287 17.33 -31.98 -18.30
C THR A 287 18.44 -32.59 -19.15
N GLU A 288 18.16 -33.70 -19.84
CA GLU A 288 19.13 -34.40 -20.69
C GLU A 288 19.63 -33.54 -21.87
N LEU A 289 18.78 -32.66 -22.42
CA LEU A 289 19.14 -31.78 -23.53
C LEU A 289 20.13 -30.69 -23.11
N PHE A 290 20.22 -30.41 -21.81
CA PHE A 290 21.02 -29.32 -21.26
C PHE A 290 22.29 -29.79 -20.55
N ILE A 291 22.62 -31.09 -20.60
CA ILE A 291 23.84 -31.65 -19.98
C ILE A 291 25.10 -30.89 -20.45
N LYS A 292 25.18 -30.55 -21.74
CA LYS A 292 26.32 -29.84 -22.34
C LYS A 292 26.15 -28.31 -22.37
N CYS A 293 25.16 -27.75 -21.69
CA CYS A 293 24.91 -26.31 -21.70
C CYS A 293 26.02 -25.54 -20.95
N GLU A 294 26.56 -24.47 -21.53
CA GLU A 294 27.62 -23.67 -20.89
C GLU A 294 27.10 -22.71 -19.80
N SER A 295 25.77 -22.57 -19.67
CA SER A 295 25.17 -21.70 -18.66
C SER A 295 25.46 -22.20 -17.25
N LYS A 296 26.21 -21.40 -16.47
CA LYS A 296 26.55 -21.69 -15.07
C LYS A 296 25.31 -21.93 -14.21
N ILE A 297 24.21 -21.22 -14.47
CA ILE A 297 22.94 -21.36 -13.74
C ILE A 297 22.38 -22.78 -13.93
N ILE A 298 22.33 -23.22 -15.18
CA ILE A 298 21.82 -24.54 -15.57
C ILE A 298 22.72 -25.65 -15.04
N GLN A 299 24.04 -25.52 -15.20
CA GLN A 299 25.01 -26.50 -14.71
C GLN A 299 24.97 -26.66 -13.18
N ASN A 300 24.77 -25.56 -12.45
CA ASN A 300 24.62 -25.61 -11.00
C ASN A 300 23.33 -26.32 -10.56
N ALA A 301 22.23 -26.14 -11.29
CA ALA A 301 20.97 -26.85 -11.04
C ALA A 301 21.14 -28.37 -11.25
N ILE A 302 21.78 -28.77 -12.35
CA ILE A 302 22.07 -30.18 -12.66
C ILE A 302 22.97 -30.81 -11.58
N LYS A 303 24.05 -30.11 -11.15
CA LYS A 303 24.93 -30.58 -10.06
C LYS A 303 24.19 -30.77 -8.73
N LYS A 304 23.13 -30.01 -8.49
CA LYS A 304 22.24 -30.15 -7.32
C LYS A 304 21.12 -31.18 -7.54
N ASN A 305 21.21 -31.98 -8.60
CA ASN A 305 20.22 -32.99 -8.99
C ASN A 305 18.81 -32.41 -9.20
N GLN A 306 18.71 -31.15 -9.66
CA GLN A 306 17.45 -30.49 -9.98
C GLN A 306 17.06 -30.75 -11.44
N LYS A 307 15.75 -30.78 -11.71
CA LYS A 307 15.19 -30.99 -13.05
C LYS A 307 14.96 -29.67 -13.78
N ILE A 308 15.19 -29.68 -15.09
CA ILE A 308 14.91 -28.56 -15.98
C ILE A 308 13.60 -28.87 -16.70
N MET A 309 12.54 -28.12 -16.36
CA MET A 309 11.23 -28.29 -16.96
C MET A 309 11.02 -27.21 -18.03
N ALA A 310 10.70 -27.62 -19.26
CA ALA A 310 10.17 -26.73 -20.30
C ALA A 310 8.65 -26.75 -20.30
N VAL A 311 8.05 -25.63 -20.65
CA VAL A 311 6.61 -25.53 -20.97
C VAL A 311 6.50 -25.00 -22.39
N SER A 312 5.82 -25.74 -23.26
CA SER A 312 5.58 -25.34 -24.65
C SER A 312 4.34 -24.46 -24.77
N PHE A 313 4.45 -23.38 -25.54
CA PHE A 313 3.32 -22.50 -25.86
C PHE A 313 3.06 -22.53 -27.36
N LYS A 314 2.22 -23.47 -27.81
CA LYS A 314 1.85 -23.59 -29.23
C LYS A 314 1.15 -22.31 -29.72
N ASN A 315 1.39 -21.91 -30.97
CA ASN A 315 0.82 -20.69 -31.56
C ASN A 315 1.19 -19.37 -30.86
N MET A 316 2.19 -19.36 -29.97
CA MET A 316 2.61 -18.16 -29.22
C MET A 316 4.02 -17.67 -29.63
N ALA A 317 4.46 -18.01 -30.84
CA ALA A 317 5.75 -17.58 -31.37
C ALA A 317 5.86 -16.04 -31.34
N GLY A 318 6.96 -15.53 -30.79
CA GLY A 318 7.18 -14.09 -30.65
C GLY A 318 6.36 -13.39 -29.55
N MET A 319 5.38 -14.05 -28.92
CA MET A 319 4.48 -13.41 -27.94
C MET A 319 5.23 -12.91 -26.69
N PHE A 320 6.14 -13.71 -26.15
CA PHE A 320 6.94 -13.31 -24.99
C PHE A 320 7.94 -12.17 -25.30
N GLY A 321 8.25 -11.96 -26.58
CA GLY A 321 9.07 -10.85 -27.07
C GLY A 321 8.25 -9.64 -27.52
N TYR A 322 6.94 -9.77 -27.69
CA TYR A 322 6.08 -8.68 -28.11
C TYR A 322 5.98 -7.62 -27.00
N SER A 323 6.33 -6.38 -27.36
CA SER A 323 6.40 -5.25 -26.45
C SER A 323 5.62 -4.08 -27.07
N PRO A 324 4.33 -3.88 -26.73
CA PRO A 324 3.55 -2.75 -27.25
C PRO A 324 4.15 -1.40 -26.86
N TYR A 325 4.76 -1.34 -25.68
CA TYR A 325 5.51 -0.21 -25.15
C TYR A 325 6.88 -0.66 -24.66
N GLN A 326 7.81 0.28 -24.54
CA GLN A 326 9.12 0.02 -23.93
C GLN A 326 8.92 -0.61 -22.55
N ASP A 327 9.65 -1.71 -22.28
CA ASP A 327 9.63 -2.45 -21.01
C ASP A 327 8.31 -3.14 -20.62
N ILE A 328 7.26 -3.07 -21.44
CA ILE A 328 5.98 -3.75 -21.19
C ILE A 328 5.87 -4.98 -22.09
N ARG A 329 6.06 -6.18 -21.53
CA ARG A 329 5.96 -7.48 -22.25
C ARG A 329 5.49 -8.57 -21.29
N LEU A 330 4.94 -9.67 -21.81
CA LEU A 330 4.36 -10.74 -20.98
C LEU A 330 5.33 -11.37 -19.97
N GLY A 331 6.63 -11.43 -20.31
CA GLY A 331 7.66 -12.08 -19.49
C GLY A 331 8.41 -11.16 -18.52
N LYS A 332 7.95 -9.93 -18.30
CA LYS A 332 8.56 -8.94 -17.39
C LYS A 332 7.48 -8.37 -16.48
#